data_AF-A0A2E3NMZ6-F1
#
_entry.id   AF-A0A2E3NMZ6-F1
#
_cell.length_a   1.000
_cell.length_b   1.000
_cell.length_c   1.000
_cell.angle_alpha   90.00
_cell.angle_beta   90.00
_cell.angle_gamma   90.00
#
_symmetry.space_group_name_H-M   'P 1'
#
loop_
_entity.id
_entity.type
_entity.pdbx_description
1 polymer ?
#
loop_
_entity_poly.entity_id
_entity_poly.type
_entity_poly.pdbx_seq_one_letter_code
_entity_poly.pdbx_strand_id
1 'polypeptide(L)'
;MRFKDEGRIARFEMIESQKAVATLPNGRAVTVFMSKEYIIGGAEVQEALTEPAAEFMIYNNWDKLTLSASEDGRRQGLPIMKFGAFGYKLDELADEG
;
A
#
# COMPACT_ATOMS: atom_id res chain seq x y z
N MET A 1 12.94 4.83 8.36
CA MET A 1 11.64 4.20 7.99
C MET A 1 12.03 2.80 7.55
N ARG A 2 11.57 1.77 8.25
CA ARG A 2 12.17 0.43 8.24
C ARG A 2 12.55 -0.10 6.84
N PHE A 3 11.69 0.08 5.83
CA PHE A 3 11.98 -0.36 4.46
C PHE A 3 13.11 0.42 3.76
N LYS A 4 13.27 1.71 4.04
CA LYS A 4 14.39 2.50 3.52
C LYS A 4 15.69 2.05 4.15
N ASP A 5 15.65 1.76 5.45
CA ASP A 5 16.81 1.32 6.23
C ASP A 5 17.21 -0.13 5.86
N GLU A 6 16.25 -0.95 5.44
CA GLU A 6 16.43 -2.30 4.88
C GLU A 6 16.81 -2.30 3.38
N GLY A 7 16.89 -1.13 2.72
CA GLY A 7 17.24 -1.00 1.30
C GLY A 7 16.14 -1.40 0.31
N ARG A 8 14.94 -1.70 0.79
CA ARG A 8 13.78 -2.11 -0.03
C ARG A 8 13.15 -0.96 -0.82
N ILE A 9 13.35 0.29 -0.36
CA ILE A 9 12.92 1.49 -1.07
C ILE A 9 14.07 2.50 -1.13
N ALA A 10 14.25 3.13 -2.29
CA ALA A 10 15.20 4.21 -2.48
C ALA A 10 14.60 5.55 -2.00
N ARG A 11 13.32 5.79 -2.29
CA ARG A 11 12.61 7.03 -1.94
C ARG A 11 11.20 6.73 -1.48
N PHE A 12 10.70 7.56 -0.57
CA PHE A 12 9.33 7.54 -0.09
C PHE A 12 8.83 8.97 -0.01
N GLU A 13 7.75 9.28 -0.73
CA GLU A 13 7.22 10.63 -0.83
C GLU A 13 5.72 10.62 -0.57
N MET A 14 5.29 11.37 0.45
CA MET A 14 3.87 11.57 0.72
C MET A 14 3.31 12.53 -0.33
N ILE A 15 2.27 12.11 -1.03
CA ILE A 15 1.55 12.95 -1.99
C ILE A 15 0.23 13.47 -1.41
N GLU A 16 -0.35 12.74 -0.45
CA GLU A 16 -1.51 13.16 0.34
C GLU A 16 -1.38 12.67 1.79
N SER A 17 -2.38 12.93 2.64
CA SER A 17 -2.35 12.56 4.06
C SER A 17 -2.20 11.04 4.29
N GLN A 18 -2.67 10.22 3.34
CA GLN A 18 -2.67 8.76 3.40
C GLN A 18 -2.11 8.10 2.14
N LYS A 19 -1.64 8.88 1.15
CA LYS A 19 -1.03 8.35 -0.07
C LYS A 19 0.43 8.72 -0.17
N ALA A 20 1.21 7.76 -0.64
CA ALA A 20 2.62 7.96 -0.88
C ALA A 20 3.07 7.26 -2.16
N VAL A 21 4.13 7.79 -2.78
CA VAL A 21 4.88 7.12 -3.82
C VAL A 21 6.12 6.50 -3.18
N ALA A 22 6.26 5.19 -3.30
CA ALA A 22 7.47 4.47 -2.95
C ALA A 22 8.27 4.16 -4.22
N THR A 23 9.48 4.67 -4.31
CA THR A 23 10.42 4.34 -5.39
C THR A 23 11.35 3.22 -4.94
N LEU A 24 11.33 2.12 -5.67
CA LEU A 24 12.18 0.96 -5.50
C LEU A 24 13.62 1.23 -6.00
N PRO A 25 14.63 0.45 -5.57
CA PRO A 25 16.01 0.59 -6.04
C PRO A 25 16.20 0.44 -7.55
N ASN A 26 15.35 -0.36 -8.21
CA ASN A 26 15.35 -0.53 -9.67
C ASN A 26 14.72 0.65 -10.44
N GLY A 27 14.28 1.70 -9.74
CA GLY A 27 13.66 2.88 -10.33
C GLY A 27 12.15 2.78 -10.55
N ARG A 28 11.53 1.61 -10.31
CA ARG A 28 10.07 1.46 -10.34
C ARG A 28 9.45 2.26 -9.20
N ALA A 29 8.41 3.02 -9.50
CA ALA A 29 7.61 3.73 -8.51
C ALA A 29 6.27 3.03 -8.33
N VAL A 30 5.82 2.91 -7.08
CA VAL A 30 4.48 2.40 -6.76
C VAL A 30 3.72 3.36 -5.86
N THR A 31 2.43 3.56 -6.14
CA THR A 31 1.56 4.38 -5.28
C THR A 31 0.89 3.52 -4.23
N VAL A 32 1.00 3.91 -2.97
CA VAL A 32 0.45 3.17 -1.83
C VAL A 32 -0.51 4.04 -1.03
N PHE A 33 -1.63 3.44 -0.60
CA PHE A 33 -2.54 4.03 0.38
C PHE A 33 -2.29 3.39 1.74
N MET A 34 -2.00 4.20 2.75
CA MET A 34 -1.79 3.78 4.13
C MET A 34 -2.97 4.25 4.97
N SER A 35 -3.84 3.32 5.38
CA SER A 35 -4.95 3.70 6.25
C SER A 35 -4.47 4.08 7.65
N LYS A 36 -5.09 5.11 8.22
CA LYS A 36 -4.89 5.51 9.63
C LYS A 36 -5.93 4.89 10.56
N GLU A 37 -6.93 4.23 9.99
CA GLU A 37 -8.06 3.67 10.73
C GLU A 37 -7.72 2.30 11.33
N TYR A 38 -8.23 2.06 12.54
CA TYR A 38 -8.10 0.75 13.20
C TYR A 38 -9.01 -0.31 12.54
N ILE A 39 -10.11 0.11 11.92
CA ILE A 39 -11.03 -0.77 11.18
C ILE A 39 -11.09 -0.25 9.75
N ILE A 40 -10.67 -1.09 8.80
CA ILE A 40 -10.62 -0.77 7.38
C ILE A 40 -11.94 -1.21 6.73
N GLY A 41 -12.71 -0.23 6.28
CA GLY A 41 -13.99 -0.37 5.60
C GLY A 41 -13.90 -0.17 4.08
N GLY A 42 -15.06 -0.20 3.44
CA GLY A 42 -15.16 0.05 1.99
C GLY A 42 -14.88 1.51 1.61
N ALA A 43 -15.05 2.46 2.54
CA ALA A 43 -14.77 3.87 2.29
C ALA A 43 -13.29 4.10 2.00
N GLU A 44 -12.39 3.49 2.79
CA GLU A 44 -10.95 3.60 2.62
C GLU A 44 -10.49 2.95 1.29
N VAL A 45 -11.21 1.91 0.83
CA VAL A 45 -10.97 1.32 -0.50
C VAL A 45 -11.32 2.30 -1.61
N GLN A 46 -12.43 3.04 -1.49
CA GLN A 46 -12.80 4.07 -2.46
C GLN A 46 -11.81 5.25 -2.46
N GLU A 47 -11.36 5.66 -1.28
CA GLU A 47 -10.33 6.71 -1.15
C GLU A 47 -9.00 6.29 -1.79
N ALA A 48 -8.59 5.03 -1.58
CA ALA A 48 -7.39 4.48 -2.20
C ALA A 48 -7.48 4.47 -3.74
N LEU A 49 -8.67 4.25 -4.31
CA LEU A 49 -8.90 4.25 -5.76
C LEU A 49 -9.11 5.64 -6.36
N THR A 50 -9.31 6.67 -5.53
CA THR A 50 -9.47 8.04 -6.01
C THR A 50 -8.14 8.55 -6.56
N GLU A 51 -8.15 9.31 -7.66
CA GLU A 51 -6.91 9.83 -8.26
C GLU A 51 -6.14 10.76 -7.30
N PRO A 52 -4.81 10.60 -7.13
CA PRO A 52 -3.96 9.55 -7.71
C PRO A 52 -4.28 8.17 -7.13
N ALA A 53 -4.62 7.22 -8.01
CA ALA A 53 -5.05 5.89 -7.59
C ALA A 53 -3.87 5.09 -7.01
N ALA A 54 -4.09 4.46 -5.86
CA ALA A 54 -3.12 3.58 -5.24
C ALA A 54 -3.10 2.23 -5.94
N GLU A 55 -1.89 1.69 -6.14
CA GLU A 55 -1.68 0.32 -6.61
C GLU A 55 -1.80 -0.69 -5.47
N PHE A 56 -1.56 -0.25 -4.22
CA PHE A 56 -1.63 -1.10 -3.04
C PHE A 56 -2.28 -0.35 -1.88
N MET A 57 -3.12 -1.05 -1.13
CA MET A 57 -3.59 -0.57 0.16
C MET A 57 -2.89 -1.34 1.28
N ILE A 58 -2.29 -0.59 2.19
CA ILE A 58 -1.48 -1.11 3.29
C ILE A 58 -2.13 -0.71 4.60
N TYR A 59 -2.26 -1.67 5.51
CA TYR A 59 -2.75 -1.44 6.86
C TYR A 59 -1.82 -2.09 7.90
N ASN A 60 -1.86 -1.61 9.15
CA ASN A 60 -0.96 -2.16 10.16
C ASN A 60 -1.37 -3.57 10.56
N ASN A 61 -0.41 -4.32 11.12
CA ASN A 61 -0.65 -5.71 11.53
C ASN A 61 -1.75 -5.87 12.59
N TRP A 62 -2.02 -4.81 13.36
CA TRP A 62 -2.98 -4.77 14.46
C TRP A 62 -4.38 -4.30 14.03
N ASP A 63 -4.51 -3.73 12.84
CA ASP A 63 -5.78 -3.19 12.33
C ASP A 63 -6.64 -4.33 11.75
N LYS A 64 -7.96 -4.10 11.70
CA LYS A 64 -8.93 -5.08 11.24
C LYS A 64 -9.45 -4.72 9.85
N LEU A 65 -9.28 -5.61 8.89
CA LEU A 65 -9.91 -5.51 7.59
C LEU A 65 -11.33 -6.09 7.65
N THR A 66 -12.32 -5.30 7.25
CA THR A 66 -13.71 -5.79 7.15
C THR A 66 -13.87 -6.69 5.93
N LEU A 67 -14.87 -7.58 5.96
CA LEU A 67 -15.18 -8.44 4.82
C LEU A 67 -15.55 -7.62 3.58
N SER A 68 -16.34 -6.55 3.75
CA SER A 68 -16.72 -5.67 2.65
C SER A 68 -15.51 -5.01 1.99
N ALA A 69 -14.58 -4.46 2.78
CA ALA A 69 -13.34 -3.88 2.25
C ALA A 69 -12.52 -4.90 1.45
N SER A 70 -12.38 -6.12 1.97
CA SER A 70 -11.68 -7.21 1.29
C SER A 70 -12.33 -7.58 -0.04
N GLU A 71 -13.66 -7.73 -0.05
CA GLU A 71 -14.43 -8.05 -1.25
C GLU A 71 -14.40 -6.92 -2.29
N ASP A 72 -14.51 -5.67 -1.85
CA ASP A 72 -14.46 -4.50 -2.70
C ASP A 72 -13.07 -4.29 -3.29
N GLY A 73 -12.01 -4.42 -2.48
CA GLY A 73 -10.62 -4.37 -2.97
C GLY A 73 -10.38 -5.43 -4.04
N ARG A 74 -10.83 -6.67 -3.80
CA ARG A 74 -10.75 -7.75 -4.78
C ARG A 74 -11.54 -7.44 -6.07
N ARG A 75 -12.75 -6.89 -5.95
CA ARG A 75 -13.60 -6.55 -7.11
C ARG A 75 -12.97 -5.45 -7.97
N GLN A 76 -12.31 -4.49 -7.32
CA GLN A 76 -11.70 -3.33 -7.99
C GLN A 76 -10.23 -3.58 -8.39
N GLY A 77 -9.67 -4.74 -8.08
CA GLY A 77 -8.28 -5.06 -8.40
C GLY A 77 -7.25 -4.30 -7.54
N LEU A 78 -7.64 -3.83 -6.36
CA LEU A 78 -6.76 -3.20 -5.37
C LEU A 78 -6.26 -4.26 -4.37
N PRO A 79 -4.99 -4.69 -4.43
CA PRO A 79 -4.40 -5.56 -3.43
C PRO A 79 -4.34 -4.85 -2.07
N ILE A 80 -5.04 -5.42 -1.09
CA ILE A 80 -5.03 -4.95 0.31
C ILE A 80 -4.19 -5.92 1.13
N MET A 81 -3.16 -5.43 1.82
CA MET A 81 -2.27 -6.27 2.61
C MET A 81 -1.73 -5.60 3.85
N LYS A 82 -1.30 -6.43 4.80
CA LYS A 82 -0.62 -5.96 6.01
C LYS A 82 0.74 -5.36 5.67
N PHE A 83 1.19 -4.38 6.45
CA PHE A 83 2.51 -3.77 6.32
C PHE A 83 3.65 -4.80 6.28
N GLY A 84 3.59 -5.85 7.11
CA GLY A 84 4.60 -6.92 7.08
C GLY A 84 4.63 -7.71 5.77
N ALA A 85 3.47 -7.95 5.16
CA ALA A 85 3.35 -8.65 3.88
C ALA A 85 3.82 -7.76 2.71
N PHE A 86 3.60 -6.43 2.82
CA PHE A 86 4.04 -5.48 1.81
C PHE A 86 5.56 -5.44 1.64
N GLY A 87 6.34 -5.68 2.71
CA GLY A 87 7.79 -5.78 2.61
C GLY A 87 8.26 -6.87 1.64
N TYR A 88 7.63 -8.06 1.69
CA TYR A 88 7.91 -9.12 0.72
C TYR A 88 7.47 -8.74 -0.69
N LYS A 89 6.35 -8.01 -0.81
CA LYS A 89 5.89 -7.56 -2.12
C LYS A 89 6.87 -6.58 -2.76
N LEU A 90 7.49 -5.70 -1.99
CA LEU A 90 8.53 -4.80 -2.49
C LEU A 90 9.75 -5.57 -3.02
N ASP A 91 10.16 -6.65 -2.35
CA ASP A 91 11.27 -7.50 -2.80
C ASP A 91 10.92 -8.16 -4.15
N GLU A 92 9.72 -8.72 -4.31
CA GLU A 92 9.25 -9.27 -5.59
C GLU A 92 9.25 -8.23 -6.72
N LEU A 93 8.75 -7.02 -6.44
CA LEU A 93 8.68 -5.94 -7.43
C LEU A 93 10.06 -5.39 -7.82
N ALA A 94 11.05 -5.53 -6.93
CA ALA A 94 12.43 -5.16 -7.19
C ALA A 94 13.11 -6.17 -8.14
N ASP A 95 12.81 -7.46 -7.98
CA ASP A 95 13.36 -8.56 -8.78
C ASP A 95 12.73 -8.70 -10.19
N GLU A 96 11.54 -8.12 -10.39
CA GLU A 96 10.83 -8.10 -11.68
C GLU A 96 11.38 -7.11 -12.72
N GLY A 97 12.31 -6.21 -12.33
CA GLY A 97 12.85 -5.13 -13.18
C GLY A 97 14.29 -5.35 -13.61
#